data_AF-A0A954WCI7-F1
#
_entry.id   AF-A0A954WCI7-F1
#
_cell.length_a   1.000
_cell.length_b   1.000
_cell.length_c   1.000
_cell.angle_alpha   90.00
_cell.angle_beta   90.00
_cell.angle_gamma   90.00
#
_symmetry.space_group_name_H-M   'P 1'
#
loop_
_entity.id
_entity.type
_entity.pdbx_description
1 polymer ?
#
loop_
_entity_poly.entity_id
_entity_poly.type
_entity_poly.pdbx_seq_one_letter_code
_entity_poly.pdbx_strand_id
1 'polypeptide(L)'
;SQTAPGRLKVFELDSGKLLFNPPAHDDQVMDVAYSPDGKYLASAGRWMDSLETGQHGNGLILFDAKTGERRARLDLQLRGWMYDVEFSPDSQRLLIGAQDFDSGGGNGTGVVAMIASETAAVLWKRTVTRSAMKVAFYSQESAVIVLTNRESLAFLADESGRTEMVLRPPITELQKKEKQPRCESFAMSPPGHLLTFGVVEKGRGRLHYLRIGKLKRKQDVDDNSPNPPAGEPGDPQAAGSQSEAPTANIRSTDALAPQNVAEHLPDSLRRHYGNGLLAMFDNDGQAVSATASGDVVTDELLEDLADLPRLRELHLEVSKHLTEAGLRQLGRMRSLEKLSLYNINTEGAALGDQAIRGIIGLDSLRELSIGECGTTDAGAKLLEQFPQLTSLSLRQEAKLTDEALRSIGKLTRLESLALDSYVATERFGRMQFSAEGVRHLDGLTNLRT
;
A
#
# COMPACT_ATOMS: atom_id res chain seq x y z
N SER A 1 21.78 16.11 -30.58
CA SER A 1 22.78 15.78 -29.54
C SER A 1 22.58 14.34 -29.15
N GLN A 2 23.58 13.48 -29.31
CA GLN A 2 23.50 12.12 -28.74
C GLN A 2 23.49 12.26 -27.21
N THR A 3 22.39 11.84 -26.58
CA THR A 3 22.33 11.66 -25.13
C THR A 3 23.44 10.68 -24.72
N ALA A 4 24.17 10.98 -23.66
CA ALA A 4 25.18 10.06 -23.16
C ALA A 4 24.49 8.73 -22.75
N PRO A 5 25.14 7.57 -22.94
CA PRO A 5 24.55 6.28 -22.59
C PRO A 5 24.14 6.26 -21.11
N GLY A 6 22.92 5.78 -20.83
CA GLY A 6 22.40 5.55 -19.51
C GLY A 6 23.21 4.49 -18.75
N ARG A 7 23.75 4.89 -17.60
CA ARG A 7 24.51 4.01 -16.71
C ARG A 7 23.80 3.86 -15.38
N LEU A 8 23.94 2.70 -14.77
CA LEU A 8 23.51 2.49 -13.39
C LEU A 8 24.58 3.01 -12.46
N LYS A 9 24.19 3.51 -11.29
CA LYS A 9 25.11 3.81 -10.20
C LYS A 9 24.60 3.13 -8.95
N VAL A 10 25.39 2.19 -8.45
CA VAL A 10 25.07 1.40 -7.25
C VAL A 10 25.94 1.92 -6.12
N PHE A 11 25.33 2.22 -4.98
CA PHE A 11 26.02 2.77 -3.81
C PHE A 11 25.83 1.87 -2.60
N GLU A 12 26.82 1.84 -1.73
CA GLU A 12 26.68 1.36 -0.36
C GLU A 12 25.89 2.38 0.45
N LEU A 13 24.82 1.95 1.10
CA LEU A 13 23.86 2.86 1.74
C LEU A 13 24.49 3.66 2.90
N ASP A 14 25.25 2.98 3.77
CA ASP A 14 25.79 3.58 5.00
C ASP A 14 26.89 4.60 4.73
N SER A 15 27.77 4.30 3.76
CA SER A 15 28.93 5.13 3.47
C SER A 15 28.72 6.10 2.30
N GLY A 16 27.68 5.87 1.48
CA GLY A 16 27.47 6.56 0.20
C GLY A 16 28.53 6.21 -0.87
N LYS A 17 29.37 5.20 -0.63
CA LYS A 17 30.43 4.81 -1.56
C LYS A 17 29.84 4.20 -2.82
N LEU A 18 30.28 4.68 -3.99
CA LEU A 18 29.95 4.06 -5.27
C LEU A 18 30.60 2.67 -5.34
N LEU A 19 29.76 1.64 -5.44
CA LEU A 19 30.18 0.24 -5.60
C LEU A 19 30.44 -0.06 -7.08
N PHE A 20 29.44 0.16 -7.93
CA PHE A 20 29.51 -0.18 -9.35
C PHE A 20 28.82 0.86 -10.24
N ASN A 21 29.29 0.98 -11.48
CA ASN A 21 28.73 1.90 -12.47
C ASN A 21 28.63 1.25 -13.87
N PRO A 22 27.87 0.15 -14.02
CA PRO A 22 27.83 -0.59 -15.27
C PRO A 22 27.10 0.21 -16.37
N PRO A 23 27.55 0.11 -17.63
CA PRO A 23 26.76 0.60 -18.76
C PRO A 23 25.49 -0.25 -18.88
N ALA A 24 24.33 0.41 -18.95
CA ALA A 24 23.06 -0.28 -19.13
C ALA A 24 22.52 -0.02 -20.53
N HIS A 25 22.06 1.20 -20.77
CA HIS A 25 21.29 1.58 -21.94
C HIS A 25 22.05 2.61 -22.76
N ASP A 26 21.87 2.64 -24.08
CA ASP A 26 22.54 3.62 -24.95
C ASP A 26 21.81 4.96 -24.99
N ASP A 27 20.63 5.02 -24.38
CA ASP A 27 19.87 6.22 -24.07
C ASP A 27 19.51 6.22 -22.57
N GLN A 28 18.50 7.00 -22.17
CA GLN A 28 18.05 7.08 -20.78
C GLN A 28 17.66 5.71 -20.20
N VAL A 29 18.13 5.46 -18.98
CA VAL A 29 17.56 4.42 -18.10
C VAL A 29 16.29 5.00 -17.52
N MET A 30 15.16 4.37 -17.80
CA MET A 30 13.85 4.89 -17.41
C MET A 30 13.48 4.46 -16.00
N ASP A 31 13.88 3.25 -15.61
CA ASP A 31 13.65 2.72 -14.28
C ASP A 31 14.61 1.59 -13.90
N VAL A 32 14.75 1.33 -12.60
CA VAL A 32 15.60 0.29 -12.02
C VAL A 32 14.94 -0.38 -10.82
N ALA A 33 15.15 -1.68 -10.65
CA ALA A 33 14.62 -2.43 -9.51
C ALA A 33 15.60 -3.50 -9.03
N TYR A 34 15.72 -3.68 -7.71
CA TYR A 34 16.37 -4.85 -7.12
C TYR A 34 15.36 -5.98 -6.95
N SER A 35 15.80 -7.22 -7.17
CA SER A 35 15.01 -8.38 -6.73
C SER A 35 14.98 -8.43 -5.20
N PRO A 36 13.85 -8.81 -4.57
CA PRO A 36 13.74 -8.90 -3.11
C PRO A 36 14.80 -9.80 -2.45
N ASP A 37 15.24 -10.86 -3.13
CA ASP A 37 16.32 -11.75 -2.67
C ASP A 37 17.74 -11.13 -2.82
N GLY A 38 17.85 -9.93 -3.40
CA GLY A 38 19.11 -9.22 -3.62
C GLY A 38 20.04 -9.90 -4.62
N LYS A 39 19.56 -10.85 -5.43
CA LYS A 39 20.36 -11.57 -6.42
C LYS A 39 20.50 -10.79 -7.73
N TYR A 40 19.47 -10.04 -8.12
CA TYR A 40 19.38 -9.38 -9.41
C TYR A 40 19.10 -7.88 -9.27
N LEU A 41 19.63 -7.12 -10.23
CA LEU A 41 19.27 -5.74 -10.48
C LEU A 41 18.75 -5.67 -11.92
N ALA A 42 17.56 -5.12 -12.10
CA ALA A 42 16.95 -4.89 -13.39
C ALA A 42 17.04 -3.42 -13.78
N SER A 43 17.21 -3.16 -15.08
CA SER A 43 17.01 -1.84 -15.65
C SER A 43 16.17 -1.90 -16.91
N ALA A 44 15.30 -0.91 -17.07
CA ALA A 44 14.44 -0.76 -18.24
C ALA A 44 14.84 0.47 -19.05
N GLY A 45 14.95 0.30 -20.37
CA GLY A 45 15.35 1.39 -21.24
C GLY A 45 15.64 0.94 -22.67
N ARG A 46 16.02 1.90 -23.51
CA ARG A 46 16.36 1.68 -24.92
C ARG A 46 17.85 1.43 -25.07
N TRP A 47 18.23 0.47 -25.91
CA TRP A 47 19.62 0.32 -26.33
C TRP A 47 19.74 0.26 -27.85
N MET A 48 20.96 0.49 -28.32
CA MET A 48 21.36 0.52 -29.71
C MET A 48 22.63 -0.29 -29.83
N ASP A 49 22.55 -1.49 -30.40
CA ASP A 49 23.72 -2.38 -30.41
C ASP A 49 24.86 -1.85 -31.29
N SER A 50 24.58 -1.10 -32.37
CA SER A 50 25.59 -0.26 -33.04
C SER A 50 24.97 0.73 -34.05
N LEU A 51 25.73 1.79 -34.38
CA LEU A 51 25.42 2.71 -35.49
C LEU A 51 25.52 2.04 -36.88
N GLU A 52 26.17 0.88 -36.98
CA GLU A 52 26.44 0.17 -38.24
C GLU A 52 25.35 -0.85 -38.60
N THR A 53 24.72 -1.49 -37.60
CA THR A 53 23.68 -2.50 -37.84
C THR A 53 22.27 -1.89 -37.84
N GLY A 54 22.10 -0.69 -37.27
CA GLY A 54 20.80 -0.03 -37.15
C GLY A 54 19.78 -0.80 -36.30
N GLN A 55 20.22 -1.85 -35.58
CA GLN A 55 19.35 -2.62 -34.71
C GLN A 55 19.07 -1.84 -33.43
N HIS A 56 17.81 -1.42 -33.30
CA HIS A 56 17.27 -0.81 -32.10
C HIS A 56 16.61 -1.88 -31.25
N GLY A 57 17.00 -1.98 -29.98
CA GLY A 57 16.40 -2.88 -29.01
C GLY A 57 15.75 -2.09 -27.87
N ASN A 58 14.65 -2.61 -27.35
CA ASN A 58 13.85 -1.94 -26.34
C ASN A 58 13.39 -2.99 -25.31
N GLY A 59 13.87 -2.91 -24.07
CA GLY A 59 13.53 -3.93 -23.08
C GLY A 59 14.32 -3.87 -21.79
N LEU A 60 14.71 -5.05 -21.31
CA LEU A 60 15.29 -5.27 -19.99
C LEU A 60 16.77 -5.61 -20.07
N ILE A 61 17.53 -5.11 -19.10
CA ILE A 61 18.85 -5.67 -18.79
C ILE A 61 18.84 -6.16 -17.35
N LEU A 62 19.28 -7.41 -17.16
CA LEU A 62 19.47 -8.01 -15.86
C LEU A 62 20.95 -8.06 -15.52
N PHE A 63 21.25 -7.65 -14.30
CA PHE A 63 22.57 -7.65 -13.71
C PHE A 63 22.59 -8.54 -12.48
N ASP A 64 23.75 -9.09 -12.18
CA ASP A 64 24.06 -9.60 -10.87
C ASP A 64 24.13 -8.42 -9.88
N ALA A 65 23.29 -8.44 -8.86
CA ALA A 65 23.20 -7.34 -7.91
C ALA A 65 24.48 -7.15 -7.07
N LYS A 66 25.26 -8.22 -6.86
CA LYS A 66 26.47 -8.19 -6.03
C LYS A 66 27.69 -7.73 -6.80
N THR A 67 27.79 -8.09 -8.08
CA THR A 67 28.97 -7.77 -8.90
C THR A 67 28.74 -6.62 -9.88
N GLY A 68 27.48 -6.30 -10.18
CA GLY A 68 27.11 -5.34 -11.23
C GLY A 68 27.35 -5.88 -12.64
N GLU A 69 27.68 -7.17 -12.79
CA GLU A 69 27.90 -7.80 -14.09
C GLU A 69 26.58 -8.07 -14.81
N ARG A 70 26.55 -7.79 -16.12
CA ARG A 70 25.37 -8.04 -16.94
C ARG A 70 25.16 -9.53 -17.15
N ARG A 71 24.03 -10.05 -16.68
CA ARG A 71 23.60 -11.46 -16.80
C ARG A 71 22.86 -11.72 -18.10
N ALA A 72 21.91 -10.85 -18.44
CA ALA A 72 21.05 -11.04 -19.61
C ALA A 72 20.59 -9.71 -20.20
N ARG A 73 20.23 -9.76 -21.48
CA ARG A 73 19.50 -8.71 -22.20
C ARG A 73 18.27 -9.35 -22.82
N LEU A 74 17.12 -8.71 -22.67
CA LEU A 74 15.88 -9.17 -23.26
C LEU A 74 15.23 -8.05 -24.07
N ASP A 75 15.26 -8.17 -25.38
CA ASP A 75 14.54 -7.28 -26.30
C ASP A 75 13.05 -7.68 -26.35
N LEU A 76 12.17 -6.74 -26.02
CA LEU A 76 10.73 -6.94 -26.16
C LEU A 76 10.23 -6.68 -27.59
N GLN A 77 11.12 -6.27 -28.51
CA GLN A 77 10.81 -5.95 -29.91
C GLN A 77 9.70 -4.91 -30.02
N LEU A 78 9.81 -3.84 -29.23
CA LEU A 78 8.87 -2.71 -29.22
C LEU A 78 9.49 -1.50 -29.89
N ARG A 79 8.65 -0.63 -30.48
CA ARG A 79 9.10 0.62 -31.12
C ARG A 79 9.10 1.82 -30.18
N GLY A 80 8.47 1.70 -29.02
CA GLY A 80 8.35 2.79 -28.04
C GLY A 80 9.17 2.59 -26.77
N TRP A 81 8.76 3.26 -25.70
CA TRP A 81 9.53 3.41 -24.46
C TRP A 81 9.16 2.35 -23.43
N MET A 82 10.11 2.03 -22.57
CA MET A 82 9.93 1.21 -21.38
C MET A 82 9.89 2.20 -20.22
N TYR A 83 8.86 2.16 -19.39
CA TYR A 83 8.66 3.17 -18.36
C TYR A 83 8.94 2.67 -16.95
N ASP A 84 8.81 1.37 -16.72
CA ASP A 84 8.82 0.82 -15.37
C ASP A 84 9.25 -0.64 -15.35
N VAL A 85 9.91 -1.05 -14.27
CA VAL A 85 10.26 -2.44 -14.00
C VAL A 85 10.07 -2.77 -12.52
N GLU A 86 9.43 -3.91 -12.22
CA GLU A 86 9.23 -4.34 -10.83
C GLU A 86 9.44 -5.86 -10.71
N PHE A 87 10.13 -6.30 -9.66
CA PHE A 87 10.25 -7.73 -9.33
C PHE A 87 9.06 -8.23 -8.53
N SER A 88 8.68 -9.49 -8.73
CA SER A 88 7.71 -10.15 -7.87
C SER A 88 8.28 -10.29 -6.45
N PRO A 89 7.42 -10.33 -5.42
CA PRO A 89 7.86 -10.49 -4.02
C PRO A 89 8.69 -11.77 -3.77
N ASP A 90 8.44 -12.83 -4.55
CA ASP A 90 9.17 -14.10 -4.50
C ASP A 90 10.51 -14.08 -5.29
N SER A 91 10.86 -12.94 -5.91
CA SER A 91 12.02 -12.74 -6.80
C SER A 91 12.06 -13.59 -8.07
N GLN A 92 11.06 -14.44 -8.34
CA GLN A 92 11.07 -15.38 -9.46
C GLN A 92 10.68 -14.75 -10.80
N ARG A 93 9.96 -13.62 -10.75
CA ARG A 93 9.42 -12.93 -11.92
C ARG A 93 9.67 -11.43 -11.82
N LEU A 94 9.48 -10.75 -12.95
CA LEU A 94 9.44 -9.30 -13.01
C LEU A 94 8.47 -8.83 -14.11
N LEU A 95 7.91 -7.65 -13.92
CA LEU A 95 7.02 -6.97 -14.84
C LEU A 95 7.74 -5.82 -15.52
N ILE A 96 7.35 -5.55 -16.77
CA ILE A 96 7.77 -4.36 -17.51
C ILE A 96 6.54 -3.65 -18.05
N GLY A 97 6.46 -2.36 -17.75
CA GLY A 97 5.53 -1.43 -18.39
C GLY A 97 6.19 -0.72 -19.56
N ALA A 98 5.58 -0.78 -20.74
CA ALA A 98 6.05 -0.11 -21.93
C ALA A 98 4.92 0.54 -22.76
N GLN A 99 5.33 1.28 -23.79
CA GLN A 99 4.50 1.73 -24.89
C GLN A 99 5.10 1.24 -26.21
N ASP A 100 4.24 0.79 -27.10
CA ASP A 100 4.58 0.49 -28.48
C ASP A 100 3.92 1.51 -29.40
N PHE A 101 4.73 2.23 -30.17
CA PHE A 101 4.21 3.20 -31.13
C PHE A 101 3.82 2.52 -32.43
N ASP A 102 2.76 3.00 -33.05
CA ASP A 102 2.45 2.64 -34.43
C ASP A 102 3.53 3.20 -35.37
N SER A 103 3.60 2.67 -36.59
CA SER A 103 4.59 3.08 -37.61
C SER A 103 4.53 4.58 -37.97
N GLY A 104 3.44 5.27 -37.63
CA GLY A 104 3.25 6.71 -37.82
C GLY A 104 3.64 7.62 -36.64
N GLY A 105 4.14 7.07 -35.52
CA GLY A 105 4.71 7.84 -34.40
C GLY A 105 3.75 8.70 -33.56
N GLY A 106 2.49 8.85 -33.97
CA GLY A 106 1.49 9.70 -33.29
C GLY A 106 0.54 8.99 -32.32
N ASN A 107 0.29 7.69 -32.54
CA ASN A 107 -0.53 6.85 -31.67
C ASN A 107 0.29 5.62 -31.24
N GLY A 108 0.03 5.12 -30.03
CA GLY A 108 0.70 3.92 -29.53
C GLY A 108 -0.15 3.20 -28.48
N THR A 109 0.06 1.89 -28.38
CA THR A 109 -0.58 1.04 -27.39
C THR A 109 0.37 0.83 -26.21
N GLY A 110 -0.15 0.59 -25.01
CA GLY A 110 0.70 0.12 -23.93
C GLY A 110 1.01 -1.35 -24.11
N VAL A 111 2.12 -1.78 -23.55
CA VAL A 111 2.50 -3.18 -23.50
C VAL A 111 2.93 -3.51 -22.09
N VAL A 112 2.52 -4.68 -21.62
CA VAL A 112 3.01 -5.25 -20.38
C VAL A 112 3.59 -6.61 -20.64
N ALA A 113 4.75 -6.90 -20.08
CA ALA A 113 5.39 -8.20 -20.17
C ALA A 113 5.75 -8.72 -18.78
N MET A 114 5.51 -10.02 -18.56
CA MET A 114 6.02 -10.77 -17.41
C MET A 114 7.19 -11.62 -17.86
N ILE A 115 8.26 -11.57 -17.10
CA ILE A 115 9.54 -12.19 -17.44
C ILE A 115 10.01 -13.03 -16.25
N ALA A 116 10.58 -14.19 -16.51
CA ALA A 116 11.25 -14.99 -15.49
C ALA A 116 12.59 -14.34 -15.13
N SER A 117 12.81 -14.06 -13.84
CA SER A 117 14.00 -13.35 -13.35
C SER A 117 15.29 -14.11 -13.61
N GLU A 118 15.27 -15.43 -13.49
CA GLU A 118 16.47 -16.25 -13.62
C GLU A 118 16.92 -16.42 -15.08
N THR A 119 15.98 -16.64 -15.99
CA THR A 119 16.29 -16.97 -17.39
C THR A 119 16.13 -15.80 -18.35
N ALA A 120 15.58 -14.67 -17.87
CA ALA A 120 15.12 -13.56 -18.69
C ALA A 120 14.12 -13.98 -19.80
N ALA A 121 13.42 -15.10 -19.63
CA ALA A 121 12.44 -15.56 -20.61
C ALA A 121 11.12 -14.80 -20.45
N VAL A 122 10.54 -14.35 -21.57
CA VAL A 122 9.19 -13.76 -21.56
C VAL A 122 8.18 -14.88 -21.28
N LEU A 123 7.54 -14.81 -20.10
CA LEU A 123 6.47 -15.73 -19.72
C LEU A 123 5.19 -15.39 -20.49
N TRP A 124 4.86 -14.10 -20.55
CA TRP A 124 3.78 -13.60 -21.39
C TRP A 124 3.95 -12.10 -21.69
N LYS A 125 3.27 -11.65 -22.75
CA LYS A 125 3.20 -10.25 -23.19
C LYS A 125 1.77 -9.90 -23.56
N ARG A 126 1.29 -8.72 -23.17
CA ARG A 126 -0.09 -8.24 -23.43
C ARG A 126 -0.08 -6.80 -23.90
N THR A 127 -0.89 -6.53 -24.91
CA THR A 127 -1.17 -5.18 -25.39
C THR A 127 -2.37 -4.62 -24.65
N VAL A 128 -2.26 -3.36 -24.29
CA VAL A 128 -3.25 -2.64 -23.49
C VAL A 128 -3.55 -1.31 -24.17
N THR A 129 -4.77 -0.82 -23.99
CA THR A 129 -5.33 0.26 -24.83
C THR A 129 -4.58 1.59 -24.72
N ARG A 130 -3.81 1.81 -23.64
CA ARG A 130 -2.99 3.01 -23.41
C ARG A 130 -1.66 2.63 -22.77
N SER A 131 -0.66 3.53 -22.82
CA SER A 131 0.70 3.32 -22.34
C SER A 131 0.78 2.74 -20.92
N ALA A 132 1.68 1.76 -20.73
CA ALA A 132 1.97 1.16 -19.44
C ALA A 132 3.09 1.92 -18.74
N MET A 133 2.75 3.01 -18.07
CA MET A 133 3.74 3.89 -17.44
C MET A 133 4.29 3.36 -16.11
N LYS A 134 3.51 2.52 -15.42
CA LYS A 134 3.85 1.91 -14.14
C LYS A 134 3.27 0.50 -14.07
N VAL A 135 3.87 -0.40 -13.30
CA VAL A 135 3.44 -1.80 -13.09
C VAL A 135 3.67 -2.18 -11.63
N ALA A 136 2.94 -3.16 -11.10
CA ALA A 136 3.24 -3.72 -9.79
C ALA A 136 2.75 -5.15 -9.60
N PHE A 137 3.21 -5.82 -8.55
CA PHE A 137 2.63 -7.10 -8.11
C PHE A 137 1.60 -6.90 -7.00
N TYR A 138 0.49 -7.65 -7.09
CA TYR A 138 -0.56 -7.68 -6.06
C TYR A 138 -0.49 -8.95 -5.21
N SER A 139 0.14 -10.02 -5.64
CA SER A 139 0.39 -11.17 -4.76
C SER A 139 1.56 -12.00 -5.29
N GLN A 140 1.95 -13.02 -4.51
CA GLN A 140 2.92 -14.03 -4.94
C GLN A 140 2.40 -14.91 -6.08
N GLU A 141 1.09 -14.98 -6.35
CA GLU A 141 0.52 -15.85 -7.39
C GLU A 141 -0.18 -15.07 -8.51
N SER A 142 -0.42 -13.77 -8.34
CA SER A 142 -1.23 -12.95 -9.24
C SER A 142 -0.64 -11.55 -9.39
N ALA A 143 -0.41 -11.12 -10.63
CA ALA A 143 0.10 -9.79 -10.96
C ALA A 143 -1.04 -8.83 -11.26
N VAL A 144 -1.02 -7.63 -10.66
CA VAL A 144 -1.96 -6.55 -11.01
C VAL A 144 -1.19 -5.46 -11.74
N ILE A 145 -1.42 -5.33 -13.04
CA ILE A 145 -0.84 -4.21 -13.78
C ILE A 145 -1.80 -3.05 -13.87
N VAL A 146 -1.52 -2.07 -13.03
CA VAL A 146 -2.10 -0.75 -13.12
C VAL A 146 -1.35 0.07 -14.17
N LEU A 147 -1.98 0.21 -15.33
CA LEU A 147 -1.67 1.26 -16.29
C LEU A 147 -2.47 2.49 -15.89
N THR A 148 -1.89 3.70 -15.94
CA THR A 148 -2.38 4.67 -16.93
C THR A 148 -1.47 5.86 -17.19
N ASN A 149 -1.64 6.37 -18.40
CA ASN A 149 -1.62 7.79 -18.75
C ASN A 149 -2.62 8.64 -17.90
N ARG A 150 -2.50 8.59 -16.57
CA ARG A 150 -3.05 9.57 -15.63
C ARG A 150 -4.59 9.62 -15.50
N GLU A 151 -5.34 8.60 -15.95
CA GLU A 151 -6.83 8.61 -15.99
C GLU A 151 -7.55 7.34 -15.43
N SER A 152 -6.89 6.17 -15.32
CA SER A 152 -7.52 4.92 -14.82
C SER A 152 -6.51 3.94 -14.20
N LEU A 153 -6.93 2.80 -13.69
CA LEU A 153 -6.07 1.76 -13.13
C LEU A 153 -6.64 0.43 -13.64
N ALA A 154 -5.84 -0.38 -14.32
CA ALA A 154 -6.28 -1.70 -14.79
C ALA A 154 -5.81 -2.80 -13.81
N PHE A 155 -6.53 -3.91 -13.76
CA PHE A 155 -6.18 -5.11 -12.99
C PHE A 155 -6.14 -6.29 -13.96
N LEU A 156 -5.02 -7.02 -13.97
CA LEU A 156 -4.90 -8.27 -14.71
C LEU A 156 -5.05 -9.44 -13.73
N ALA A 157 -5.72 -10.50 -14.17
CA ALA A 157 -6.23 -11.59 -13.34
C ALA A 157 -5.16 -12.48 -12.71
N ASP A 158 -4.09 -12.76 -13.46
CA ASP A 158 -3.27 -13.96 -13.31
C ASP A 158 -2.19 -14.02 -14.42
N GLU A 159 -1.51 -15.17 -14.53
CA GLU A 159 -0.58 -15.51 -15.62
C GLU A 159 -1.25 -15.58 -17.01
N SER A 160 -2.58 -15.63 -17.10
CA SER A 160 -3.31 -15.60 -18.37
C SER A 160 -3.38 -14.19 -18.96
N GLY A 161 -3.13 -13.14 -18.17
CA GLY A 161 -3.09 -11.75 -18.61
C GLY A 161 -4.45 -11.20 -19.05
N ARG A 162 -5.55 -11.75 -18.53
CA ARG A 162 -6.92 -11.23 -18.74
C ARG A 162 -7.15 -9.99 -17.88
N THR A 163 -7.75 -8.94 -18.44
CA THR A 163 -8.18 -7.77 -17.66
C THR A 163 -9.43 -8.12 -16.86
N GLU A 164 -9.35 -8.06 -15.52
CA GLU A 164 -10.51 -8.35 -14.65
C GLU A 164 -11.27 -7.10 -14.25
N MET A 165 -10.55 -5.99 -14.04
CA MET A 165 -11.15 -4.77 -13.51
C MET A 165 -10.43 -3.55 -14.06
N VAL A 166 -11.21 -2.50 -14.34
CA VAL A 166 -10.68 -1.16 -14.62
C VAL A 166 -11.26 -0.24 -13.57
N LEU A 167 -10.45 0.18 -12.61
CA LEU A 167 -10.82 1.25 -11.69
C LEU A 167 -10.58 2.58 -12.38
N ARG A 168 -11.58 3.44 -12.42
CA ARG A 168 -11.35 4.87 -12.64
C ARG A 168 -11.38 5.49 -11.26
N PRO A 169 -10.26 6.03 -10.74
CA PRO A 169 -10.30 6.81 -9.51
C PRO A 169 -11.43 7.85 -9.63
N PRO A 170 -12.09 8.27 -8.52
CA PRO A 170 -13.12 9.30 -8.55
C PRO A 170 -12.45 10.65 -8.85
N ILE A 171 -12.03 10.82 -10.10
CA ILE A 171 -11.79 12.11 -10.70
C ILE A 171 -13.19 12.68 -10.83
N THR A 172 -13.53 13.58 -9.90
CA THR A 172 -14.79 14.31 -9.87
C THR A 172 -15.15 14.74 -11.28
N GLU A 173 -16.43 14.71 -11.66
CA GLU A 173 -16.93 15.24 -12.94
C GLU A 173 -16.51 16.71 -13.11
N LEU A 174 -15.28 16.92 -13.55
CA LEU A 174 -14.74 18.24 -13.84
C LEU A 174 -15.01 18.46 -15.31
N GLN A 175 -15.86 19.45 -15.51
CA GLN A 175 -16.34 19.93 -16.80
C GLN A 175 -15.20 19.99 -17.82
N LYS A 176 -15.54 19.67 -19.08
CA LYS A 176 -14.70 19.52 -20.29
C LYS A 176 -13.69 20.66 -20.60
N LYS A 177 -13.46 21.62 -19.70
CA LYS A 177 -12.57 22.78 -19.88
C LYS A 177 -11.46 22.95 -18.82
N GLU A 178 -11.44 22.19 -17.71
CA GLU A 178 -10.35 22.30 -16.70
C GLU A 178 -9.28 21.22 -16.90
N LYS A 179 -8.00 21.53 -16.58
CA LYS A 179 -6.88 20.57 -16.65
C LYS A 179 -7.19 19.36 -15.76
N GLN A 180 -7.33 18.18 -16.37
CA GLN A 180 -7.68 16.94 -15.68
C GLN A 180 -6.66 16.60 -14.57
N PRO A 181 -7.10 16.09 -13.40
CA PRO A 181 -6.20 15.60 -12.38
C PRO A 181 -5.41 14.39 -12.88
N ARG A 182 -4.17 14.27 -12.40
CA ARG A 182 -3.20 13.32 -12.95
C ARG A 182 -2.63 12.42 -11.86
N CYS A 183 -2.74 11.11 -12.04
CA CYS A 183 -2.01 10.13 -11.23
C CYS A 183 -0.56 10.05 -11.73
N GLU A 184 0.41 10.43 -10.90
CA GLU A 184 1.84 10.46 -11.29
C GLU A 184 2.61 9.22 -10.87
N SER A 185 2.20 8.58 -9.78
CA SER A 185 2.88 7.43 -9.19
C SER A 185 1.93 6.69 -8.25
N PHE A 186 2.17 5.40 -8.07
CA PHE A 186 1.49 4.57 -7.10
C PHE A 186 2.46 3.59 -6.47
N ALA A 187 2.11 3.07 -5.29
CA ALA A 187 2.84 2.01 -4.61
C ALA A 187 1.85 1.00 -4.03
N MET A 188 2.18 -0.29 -4.18
CA MET A 188 1.44 -1.39 -3.58
C MET A 188 2.12 -1.81 -2.28
N SER A 189 1.38 -1.94 -1.19
CA SER A 189 1.91 -2.57 0.02
C SER A 189 2.16 -4.05 -0.25
N PRO A 190 3.30 -4.66 0.09
CA PRO A 190 3.37 -6.11 0.20
C PRO A 190 2.45 -6.58 1.35
N PRO A 191 1.48 -7.51 1.15
CA PRO A 191 1.32 -8.48 0.06
C PRO A 191 0.14 -8.20 -0.90
N GLY A 192 -0.18 -6.93 -1.20
CA GLY A 192 -1.10 -6.50 -2.25
C GLY A 192 -2.35 -5.74 -1.81
N HIS A 193 -2.56 -5.57 -0.51
CA HIS A 193 -3.89 -5.18 -0.02
C HIS A 193 -4.17 -3.68 -0.08
N LEU A 194 -3.14 -2.85 -0.18
CA LEU A 194 -3.24 -1.40 -0.19
C LEU A 194 -2.51 -0.83 -1.40
N LEU A 195 -3.27 -0.19 -2.30
CA LEU A 195 -2.75 0.61 -3.40
C LEU A 195 -2.78 2.07 -2.98
N THR A 196 -1.61 2.69 -2.82
CA THR A 196 -1.49 4.14 -2.61
C THR A 196 -1.14 4.83 -3.92
N PHE A 197 -1.70 6.01 -4.21
CA PHE A 197 -1.37 6.75 -5.42
C PHE A 197 -1.48 8.25 -5.22
N GLY A 198 -0.55 8.99 -5.83
CA GLY A 198 -0.51 10.45 -5.77
C GLY A 198 -1.26 11.07 -6.94
N VAL A 199 -2.21 11.97 -6.65
CA VAL A 199 -2.95 12.75 -7.65
C VAL A 199 -2.55 14.22 -7.55
N VAL A 200 -2.11 14.81 -8.66
CA VAL A 200 -1.86 16.25 -8.77
C VAL A 200 -3.07 16.94 -9.38
N GLU A 201 -3.67 17.87 -8.64
CA GLU A 201 -4.78 18.71 -9.09
C GLU A 201 -4.43 20.18 -8.88
N LYS A 202 -4.45 20.99 -9.95
CA LYS A 202 -4.15 22.43 -9.90
C LYS A 202 -2.80 22.77 -9.21
N GLY A 203 -1.80 21.88 -9.33
CA GLY A 203 -0.47 22.04 -8.74
C GLY A 203 -0.35 21.63 -7.28
N ARG A 204 -1.42 21.09 -6.67
CA ARG A 204 -1.40 20.49 -5.33
C ARG A 204 -1.45 18.97 -5.45
N GLY A 205 -0.51 18.28 -4.79
CA GLY A 205 -0.51 16.82 -4.68
C GLY A 205 -1.41 16.35 -3.56
N ARG A 206 -2.18 15.28 -3.79
CA ARG A 206 -2.95 14.56 -2.78
C ARG A 206 -2.57 13.08 -2.84
N LEU A 207 -2.39 12.47 -1.67
CA LEU A 207 -2.19 11.03 -1.57
C LEU A 207 -3.56 10.36 -1.38
N HIS A 208 -3.85 9.37 -2.21
CA HIS A 208 -5.02 8.53 -2.13
C HIS A 208 -4.60 7.09 -1.83
N TYR A 209 -5.50 6.31 -1.25
CA TYR A 209 -5.31 4.88 -1.08
C TYR A 209 -6.59 4.11 -1.42
N LEU A 210 -6.42 2.89 -1.87
CA LEU A 210 -7.49 1.96 -2.22
C LEU A 210 -7.14 0.59 -1.62
N ARG A 211 -8.10 -0.01 -0.92
CA ARG A 211 -7.98 -1.39 -0.46
C ARG A 211 -8.47 -2.33 -1.55
N ILE A 212 -7.62 -3.25 -1.99
CA ILE A 212 -7.97 -4.25 -2.99
C ILE A 212 -8.29 -5.56 -2.27
N GLY A 213 -9.56 -5.98 -2.33
CA GLY A 213 -10.00 -7.28 -1.78
C GLY A 213 -9.61 -8.45 -2.68
N LYS A 214 -9.74 -9.69 -2.18
CA LYS A 214 -9.56 -10.91 -2.99
C LYS A 214 -10.50 -10.85 -4.21
N LEU A 215 -9.92 -10.84 -5.41
CA LEU A 215 -10.67 -11.01 -6.67
C LEU A 215 -11.34 -12.38 -6.63
N LYS A 216 -12.69 -12.42 -6.58
CA LYS A 216 -13.45 -13.67 -6.66
C LYS A 216 -13.51 -14.09 -8.13
N ARG A 217 -13.08 -15.32 -8.44
CA ARG A 217 -13.26 -15.89 -9.78
C ARG A 217 -14.75 -15.98 -10.09
N LYS A 218 -15.13 -15.62 -11.31
CA LYS A 218 -16.51 -15.66 -11.80
C LYS A 218 -17.07 -17.09 -12.00
N GLN A 219 -16.45 -18.12 -11.42
CA GLN A 219 -16.88 -19.52 -11.52
C GLN A 219 -17.50 -20.08 -10.23
N ASP A 220 -17.52 -19.34 -9.12
CA ASP A 220 -18.10 -19.82 -7.84
C ASP A 220 -19.55 -19.39 -7.61
N VAL A 221 -20.28 -19.05 -8.68
CA VAL A 221 -21.73 -18.77 -8.64
C VAL A 221 -22.41 -19.75 -9.58
N ASP A 222 -22.50 -21.01 -9.13
CA ASP A 222 -23.58 -21.96 -9.42
C ASP A 222 -23.15 -23.36 -8.91
N ASP A 223 -23.21 -23.58 -7.60
CA ASP A 223 -23.46 -24.93 -7.10
C ASP A 223 -24.34 -24.86 -5.83
N ASN A 224 -25.64 -24.90 -6.07
CA ASN A 224 -26.65 -25.00 -5.04
C ASN A 224 -27.23 -26.43 -5.14
N SER A 225 -26.51 -27.40 -4.59
CA SER A 225 -26.95 -28.79 -4.49
C SER A 225 -26.74 -29.31 -3.05
N PRO A 226 -27.71 -30.04 -2.46
CA PRO A 226 -27.72 -30.33 -1.03
C PRO A 226 -26.90 -31.57 -0.66
N ASN A 227 -26.23 -31.50 0.50
CA ASN A 227 -25.51 -32.59 1.17
C ASN A 227 -26.36 -33.87 1.34
N PRO A 228 -25.70 -35.05 1.32
CA PRO A 228 -26.07 -36.18 2.17
C PRO A 228 -24.94 -36.55 3.17
N PRO A 229 -25.25 -37.37 4.20
CA PRO A 229 -24.69 -37.21 5.54
C PRO A 229 -23.53 -38.14 5.93
N ALA A 230 -23.03 -37.90 7.14
CA ALA A 230 -21.88 -38.46 7.84
C ALA A 230 -21.75 -40.00 7.87
N GLY A 231 -20.47 -40.44 7.84
CA GLY A 231 -20.00 -41.77 8.24
C GLY A 231 -18.59 -41.65 8.82
N GLU A 232 -18.40 -42.19 10.01
CA GLU A 232 -17.22 -42.10 10.90
C GLU A 232 -16.16 -43.21 10.61
N PRO A 233 -15.03 -43.33 11.35
CA PRO A 233 -13.67 -43.33 10.81
C PRO A 233 -13.00 -44.72 10.72
N GLY A 234 -11.88 -44.79 9.99
CA GLY A 234 -11.00 -45.96 9.97
C GLY A 234 -9.58 -45.63 9.47
N ASP A 235 -8.61 -45.72 10.39
CA ASP A 235 -7.17 -45.99 10.15
C ASP A 235 -6.95 -47.49 10.46
N PRO A 236 -5.88 -48.22 10.04
CA PRO A 236 -4.48 -47.73 10.02
C PRO A 236 -3.46 -48.37 9.02
N GLN A 237 -2.22 -47.83 9.01
CA GLN A 237 -0.90 -48.46 8.66
C GLN A 237 -0.60 -48.76 7.16
N ALA A 238 0.63 -48.73 6.62
CA ALA A 238 1.98 -48.82 7.18
C ALA A 238 3.08 -48.19 6.27
N ALA A 239 4.17 -47.75 6.92
CA ALA A 239 5.61 -47.96 6.63
C ALA A 239 6.24 -47.71 5.24
N GLY A 240 7.35 -46.94 5.25
CA GLY A 240 8.39 -46.94 4.22
C GLY A 240 9.53 -45.96 4.55
N SER A 241 10.59 -46.47 5.15
CA SER A 241 11.80 -45.79 5.61
C SER A 241 12.84 -45.55 4.49
N GLN A 242 13.67 -44.50 4.61
CA GLN A 242 15.15 -44.59 4.81
C GLN A 242 15.93 -43.32 4.37
N SER A 243 16.91 -42.97 5.22
CA SER A 243 18.28 -42.47 4.92
C SER A 243 18.64 -41.01 5.28
N GLU A 244 19.20 -40.84 6.49
CA GLU A 244 20.30 -39.89 6.82
C GLU A 244 21.63 -40.39 6.17
N ALA A 245 22.78 -39.70 6.02
CA ALA A 245 23.45 -38.48 6.52
C ALA A 245 24.56 -38.09 5.46
N PRO A 246 25.58 -37.19 5.67
CA PRO A 246 25.92 -36.28 6.78
C PRO A 246 26.39 -34.84 6.41
N THR A 247 26.32 -33.96 7.42
CA THR A 247 27.10 -32.75 7.78
C THR A 247 27.98 -31.96 6.78
N ALA A 248 27.81 -30.62 6.79
CA ALA A 248 28.94 -29.68 6.87
C ALA A 248 28.51 -28.36 7.54
N ASN A 249 28.98 -28.14 8.77
CA ASN A 249 28.98 -26.84 9.45
C ASN A 249 29.93 -25.88 8.73
N ILE A 250 29.40 -24.78 8.20
CA ILE A 250 30.21 -23.60 7.86
C ILE A 250 29.64 -22.44 8.65
N ARG A 251 30.40 -22.02 9.68
CA ARG A 251 30.23 -20.71 10.32
C ARG A 251 30.61 -19.65 9.29
N SER A 252 29.63 -19.02 8.66
CA SER A 252 29.83 -17.78 7.90
C SER A 252 29.74 -16.61 8.86
N THR A 253 30.85 -15.89 8.97
CA THR A 253 31.02 -14.64 9.70
C THR A 253 29.95 -13.61 9.35
N ASP A 254 29.49 -12.92 10.39
CA ASP A 254 28.45 -11.89 10.40
C ASP A 254 28.64 -10.82 9.32
N ALA A 255 27.74 -10.84 8.33
CA ALA A 255 27.34 -9.66 7.57
C ALA A 255 25.82 -9.70 7.54
N LEU A 256 25.19 -8.77 8.27
CA LEU A 256 23.75 -8.69 8.49
C LEU A 256 23.00 -8.61 7.15
N ALA A 257 22.42 -9.74 6.74
CA ALA A 257 21.28 -9.74 5.82
C ALA A 257 20.14 -8.91 6.44
N PRO A 258 19.25 -8.27 5.66
CA PRO A 258 18.06 -7.64 6.20
C PRO A 258 17.28 -8.69 7.00
N GLN A 259 17.34 -8.58 8.33
CA GLN A 259 16.66 -9.50 9.23
C GLN A 259 15.17 -9.47 8.88
N ASN A 260 14.56 -10.64 8.83
CA ASN A 260 13.14 -10.80 8.54
C ASN A 260 12.34 -9.97 9.56
N VAL A 261 11.88 -8.78 9.17
CA VAL A 261 11.42 -7.74 10.11
C VAL A 261 10.22 -8.22 10.97
N ALA A 262 9.47 -9.22 10.47
CA ALA A 262 8.42 -9.89 11.21
C ALA A 262 8.92 -10.71 12.43
N GLU A 263 10.20 -11.12 12.46
CA GLU A 263 10.80 -11.82 13.60
C GLU A 263 10.89 -10.93 14.86
N HIS A 264 10.76 -9.62 14.74
CA HIS A 264 10.75 -8.72 15.90
C HIS A 264 9.35 -8.53 16.50
N LEU A 265 8.29 -9.01 15.83
CA LEU A 265 6.95 -9.04 16.40
C LEU A 265 6.74 -10.25 17.32
N PRO A 266 5.94 -10.11 18.39
CA PRO A 266 5.37 -11.23 19.11
C PRO A 266 4.69 -12.23 18.17
N ASP A 267 4.76 -13.53 18.48
CA ASP A 267 4.19 -14.59 17.65
C ASP A 267 2.69 -14.40 17.40
N SER A 268 1.96 -13.83 18.37
CA SER A 268 0.54 -13.51 18.25
C SER A 268 0.24 -12.47 17.17
N LEU A 269 1.14 -11.51 16.94
CA LEU A 269 1.04 -10.51 15.88
C LEU A 269 1.58 -11.03 14.53
N ARG A 270 2.58 -11.92 14.52
CA ARG A 270 3.17 -12.46 13.28
C ARG A 270 2.15 -13.14 12.37
N ARG A 271 1.18 -13.87 12.94
CA ARG A 271 0.11 -14.53 12.15
C ARG A 271 -0.80 -13.53 11.40
N HIS A 272 -0.90 -12.31 11.92
CA HIS A 272 -1.70 -11.23 11.36
C HIS A 272 -0.88 -10.33 10.43
N TYR A 273 0.44 -10.32 10.58
CA TYR A 273 1.36 -9.52 9.77
C TYR A 273 1.29 -9.93 8.28
N GLY A 274 1.05 -8.94 7.41
CA GLY A 274 0.76 -9.16 5.99
C GLY A 274 -0.69 -9.60 5.71
N ASN A 275 -1.42 -10.12 6.71
CA ASN A 275 -2.81 -10.56 6.63
C ASN A 275 -3.77 -9.54 7.26
N GLY A 276 -3.61 -8.26 6.88
CA GLY A 276 -4.43 -7.15 7.37
C GLY A 276 -3.80 -6.35 8.50
N LEU A 277 -2.68 -6.78 9.08
CA LEU A 277 -1.81 -5.97 9.95
C LEU A 277 -0.50 -5.66 9.23
N LEU A 278 -0.08 -4.40 9.28
CA LEU A 278 1.24 -3.93 8.87
C LEU A 278 1.87 -3.15 10.02
N ALA A 279 3.20 -3.18 10.11
CA ALA A 279 3.94 -2.41 11.10
C ALA A 279 5.23 -1.83 10.49
N MET A 280 5.60 -0.64 10.93
CA MET A 280 6.93 -0.06 10.70
C MET A 280 7.76 -0.17 11.96
N PHE A 281 9.06 -0.33 11.78
CA PHE A 281 10.01 -0.60 12.84
C PHE A 281 11.10 0.47 12.85
N ASP A 282 11.60 0.80 14.03
CA ASP A 282 12.80 1.62 14.16
C ASP A 282 14.08 0.81 13.87
N ASN A 283 15.23 1.48 13.95
CA ASN A 283 16.54 0.86 13.72
C ASN A 283 16.88 -0.22 14.77
N ASP A 284 16.19 -0.25 15.91
CA ASP A 284 16.34 -1.26 16.96
C ASP A 284 15.38 -2.45 16.77
N GLY A 285 14.63 -2.48 15.66
CA GLY A 285 13.66 -3.52 15.35
C GLY A 285 12.36 -3.41 16.17
N GLN A 286 12.10 -2.29 16.84
CA GLN A 286 10.87 -2.10 17.62
C GLN A 286 9.77 -1.49 16.77
N ALA A 287 8.56 -2.04 16.86
CA ALA A 287 7.41 -1.49 16.14
C ALA A 287 7.07 -0.08 16.66
N VAL A 288 7.08 0.90 15.75
CA VAL A 288 6.79 2.32 16.03
C VAL A 288 5.47 2.78 15.43
N SER A 289 5.02 2.14 14.35
CA SER A 289 3.74 2.43 13.71
C SER A 289 3.07 1.12 13.33
N ALA A 290 1.76 1.02 13.50
CA ALA A 290 0.97 -0.13 13.09
C ALA A 290 -0.31 0.31 12.37
N THR A 291 -0.68 -0.43 11.33
CA THR A 291 -1.95 -0.26 10.61
C THR A 291 -2.64 -1.60 10.52
N ALA A 292 -3.89 -1.67 10.98
CA ALA A 292 -4.70 -2.88 10.91
C ALA A 292 -6.07 -2.60 10.28
N SER A 293 -6.55 -3.51 9.43
CA SER A 293 -7.85 -3.32 8.79
C SER A 293 -8.61 -4.60 8.46
N GLY A 294 -9.93 -4.56 8.57
CA GLY A 294 -10.82 -5.69 8.26
C GLY A 294 -11.01 -6.64 9.44
N ASP A 295 -11.26 -7.92 9.14
CA ASP A 295 -11.59 -8.93 10.14
C ASP A 295 -10.50 -9.19 11.19
N VAL A 296 -9.26 -8.77 10.92
CA VAL A 296 -8.13 -8.87 11.85
C VAL A 296 -8.26 -7.92 13.04
N VAL A 297 -9.04 -6.84 12.92
CA VAL A 297 -9.17 -5.82 13.96
C VAL A 297 -10.16 -6.30 15.01
N THR A 298 -9.66 -7.07 15.98
CA THR A 298 -10.41 -7.62 17.10
C THR A 298 -9.91 -7.09 18.45
N ASP A 299 -10.60 -7.44 19.53
CA ASP A 299 -10.17 -7.08 20.89
C ASP A 299 -8.81 -7.72 21.23
N GLU A 300 -8.57 -8.96 20.79
CA GLU A 300 -7.31 -9.68 21.00
C GLU A 300 -6.15 -9.01 20.27
N LEU A 301 -6.37 -8.53 19.04
CA LEU A 301 -5.33 -7.79 18.31
C LEU A 301 -4.89 -6.54 19.11
N LEU A 302 -5.84 -5.82 19.71
CA LEU A 302 -5.51 -4.63 20.50
C LEU A 302 -4.82 -4.96 21.81
N GLU A 303 -5.12 -6.10 22.42
CA GLU A 303 -4.37 -6.60 23.57
C GLU A 303 -2.91 -6.87 23.17
N ASP A 304 -2.68 -7.58 22.07
CA ASP A 304 -1.33 -7.87 21.56
C ASP A 304 -0.55 -6.59 21.17
N LEU A 305 -1.22 -5.63 20.51
CA LEU A 305 -0.61 -4.35 20.15
C LEU A 305 -0.30 -3.48 21.38
N ALA A 306 -1.02 -3.66 22.49
CA ALA A 306 -0.80 -2.89 23.71
C ALA A 306 0.51 -3.22 24.42
N ASP A 307 1.07 -4.39 24.12
CA ASP A 307 2.35 -4.85 24.66
C ASP A 307 3.56 -4.30 23.86
N LEU A 308 3.33 -3.56 22.76
CA LEU A 308 4.41 -2.95 21.97
C LEU A 308 4.90 -1.64 22.62
N PRO A 309 6.11 -1.62 23.22
CA PRO A 309 6.52 -0.55 24.13
C PRO A 309 6.90 0.77 23.42
N ARG A 310 7.13 0.73 22.10
CA ARG A 310 7.52 1.89 21.29
C ARG A 310 6.47 2.30 20.26
N LEU A 311 5.28 1.71 20.31
CA LEU A 311 4.23 2.04 19.35
C LEU A 311 3.75 3.49 19.56
N ARG A 312 3.97 4.35 18.56
CA ARG A 312 3.60 5.77 18.57
C ARG A 312 2.44 6.09 17.64
N GLU A 313 2.25 5.29 16.60
CA GLU A 313 1.21 5.52 15.61
C GLU A 313 0.37 4.26 15.43
N LEU A 314 -0.96 4.41 15.52
CA LEU A 314 -1.89 3.31 15.30
C LEU A 314 -3.04 3.74 14.40
N HIS A 315 -3.25 2.99 13.32
CA HIS A 315 -4.34 3.20 12.37
C HIS A 315 -5.21 1.94 12.30
N LEU A 316 -6.48 2.04 12.69
CA LEU A 316 -7.46 0.96 12.63
C LEU A 316 -8.58 1.34 11.68
N GLU A 317 -8.87 0.47 10.71
CA GLU A 317 -9.86 0.73 9.68
C GLU A 317 -10.80 -0.46 9.44
N VAL A 318 -12.11 -0.20 9.33
CA VAL A 318 -13.13 -1.18 8.95
C VAL A 318 -13.07 -2.42 9.85
N SER A 319 -13.56 -2.26 11.08
CA SER A 319 -13.75 -3.38 12.00
C SER A 319 -15.24 -3.63 12.23
N LYS A 320 -15.60 -4.91 12.30
CA LYS A 320 -16.92 -5.40 12.74
C LYS A 320 -16.86 -6.17 14.06
N HIS A 321 -15.65 -6.50 14.53
CA HIS A 321 -15.41 -7.42 15.65
C HIS A 321 -14.84 -6.70 16.87
N LEU A 322 -14.41 -5.44 16.72
CA LEU A 322 -13.84 -4.66 17.81
C LEU A 322 -14.94 -4.11 18.71
N THR A 323 -14.94 -4.47 19.99
CA THR A 323 -15.98 -4.08 20.95
C THR A 323 -15.53 -2.93 21.86
N GLU A 324 -16.42 -2.49 22.76
CA GLU A 324 -16.04 -1.56 23.84
C GLU A 324 -14.90 -2.08 24.73
N ALA A 325 -14.77 -3.41 24.88
CA ALA A 325 -13.70 -4.00 25.68
C ALA A 325 -12.34 -3.81 25.00
N GLY A 326 -12.24 -4.08 23.69
CA GLY A 326 -11.04 -3.80 22.91
C GLY A 326 -10.70 -2.31 22.89
N LEU A 327 -11.68 -1.43 22.71
CA LEU A 327 -11.45 0.03 22.74
C LEU A 327 -10.89 0.53 24.09
N ARG A 328 -11.21 -0.14 25.21
CA ARG A 328 -10.59 0.15 26.50
C ARG A 328 -9.12 -0.26 26.57
N GLN A 329 -8.69 -1.25 25.78
CA GLN A 329 -7.27 -1.64 25.71
C GLN A 329 -6.43 -0.55 25.04
N LEU A 330 -6.99 0.21 24.09
CA LEU A 330 -6.29 1.36 23.48
C LEU A 330 -5.74 2.29 24.55
N GLY A 331 -6.50 2.61 25.59
CA GLY A 331 -6.10 3.49 26.70
C GLY A 331 -4.87 3.05 27.49
N ARG A 332 -4.37 1.83 27.29
CA ARG A 332 -3.13 1.32 27.90
C ARG A 332 -1.87 1.71 27.10
N MET A 333 -2.03 2.06 25.82
CA MET A 333 -0.94 2.35 24.88
C MET A 333 -0.38 3.77 25.06
N ARG A 334 0.13 4.10 26.25
CA ARG A 334 0.47 5.49 26.66
C ARG A 334 1.55 6.18 25.82
N SER A 335 2.28 5.43 24.99
CA SER A 335 3.25 5.95 24.03
C SER A 335 2.63 6.45 22.73
N LEU A 336 1.34 6.20 22.47
CA LEU A 336 0.68 6.63 21.24
C LEU A 336 0.63 8.17 21.15
N GLU A 337 1.18 8.66 20.06
CA GLU A 337 1.17 10.07 19.64
C GLU A 337 0.12 10.29 18.56
N LYS A 338 -0.18 9.28 17.73
CA LYS A 338 -1.17 9.36 16.65
C LYS A 338 -2.12 8.16 16.67
N LEU A 339 -3.41 8.44 16.64
CA LEU A 339 -4.45 7.41 16.56
C LEU A 339 -5.46 7.76 15.46
N SER A 340 -5.70 6.81 14.57
CA SER A 340 -6.76 6.89 13.57
C SER A 340 -7.72 5.72 13.70
N LEU A 341 -9.01 6.01 13.84
CA LEU A 341 -10.10 5.03 13.83
C LEU A 341 -11.04 5.38 12.68
N TYR A 342 -11.21 4.46 11.73
CA TYR A 342 -12.13 4.66 10.61
C TYR A 342 -13.10 3.49 10.50
N ASN A 343 -14.40 3.77 10.47
CA ASN A 343 -15.46 2.78 10.28
C ASN A 343 -15.34 1.61 11.28
N ILE A 344 -15.27 1.97 12.56
CA ILE A 344 -15.27 1.02 13.67
C ILE A 344 -16.71 0.87 14.16
N ASN A 345 -17.30 -0.29 13.89
CA ASN A 345 -18.66 -0.62 14.30
C ASN A 345 -18.75 -2.07 14.79
N THR A 346 -19.79 -2.40 15.54
CA THR A 346 -20.09 -3.78 15.94
C THR A 346 -21.59 -3.99 15.84
N GLU A 347 -22.03 -5.02 15.13
CA GLU A 347 -23.46 -5.38 15.03
C GLU A 347 -24.39 -4.20 14.62
N GLY A 348 -23.86 -3.24 13.85
CA GLY A 348 -24.61 -2.04 13.44
C GLY A 348 -24.65 -0.92 14.49
N ALA A 349 -24.01 -1.09 15.65
CA ALA A 349 -23.78 -0.03 16.62
C ALA A 349 -22.51 0.76 16.28
N ALA A 350 -22.68 2.08 16.24
CA ALA A 350 -21.59 3.05 16.18
C ALA A 350 -20.84 3.08 17.53
N LEU A 351 -19.50 3.00 17.48
CA LEU A 351 -18.64 2.98 18.68
C LEU A 351 -17.83 4.27 18.89
N GLY A 352 -18.13 5.35 18.16
CA GLY A 352 -17.35 6.59 18.22
C GLY A 352 -17.19 7.18 19.63
N ASP A 353 -18.29 7.33 20.37
CA ASP A 353 -18.25 7.91 21.72
C ASP A 353 -17.52 6.98 22.71
N GLN A 354 -17.71 5.68 22.56
CA GLN A 354 -17.02 4.64 23.33
C GLN A 354 -15.52 4.63 23.03
N ALA A 355 -15.15 4.82 21.76
CA ALA A 355 -13.77 4.88 21.34
C ALA A 355 -13.05 6.07 21.97
N ILE A 356 -13.65 7.27 21.92
CA ILE A 356 -13.11 8.46 22.60
C ILE A 356 -12.97 8.21 24.11
N ARG A 357 -13.97 7.57 24.73
CA ARG A 357 -13.91 7.23 26.16
C ARG A 357 -12.78 6.23 26.49
N GLY A 358 -12.56 5.25 25.63
CA GLY A 358 -11.53 4.22 25.80
C GLY A 358 -10.10 4.77 25.73
N ILE A 359 -9.90 5.90 25.04
CA ILE A 359 -8.58 6.48 24.80
C ILE A 359 -8.20 7.60 25.79
N ILE A 360 -9.01 7.89 26.82
CA ILE A 360 -8.73 8.97 27.81
C ILE A 360 -7.36 8.80 28.49
N GLY A 361 -6.82 7.58 28.57
CA GLY A 361 -5.49 7.30 29.13
C GLY A 361 -4.29 7.63 28.23
N LEU A 362 -4.49 8.15 27.01
CA LEU A 362 -3.42 8.45 26.05
C LEU A 362 -2.84 9.87 26.23
N ASP A 363 -2.05 10.04 27.30
CA ASP A 363 -1.43 11.31 27.67
C ASP A 363 -0.47 11.87 26.58
N SER A 364 0.11 11.00 25.77
CA SER A 364 1.04 11.36 24.69
C SER A 364 0.34 11.70 23.37
N LEU A 365 -0.98 11.50 23.26
CA LEU A 365 -1.71 11.67 22.01
C LEU A 365 -1.63 13.13 21.54
N ARG A 366 -1.31 13.36 20.26
CA ARG A 366 -1.22 14.67 19.61
C ARG A 366 -2.14 14.76 18.39
N GLU A 367 -2.30 13.64 17.69
CA GLU A 367 -3.14 13.57 16.51
C GLU A 367 -4.22 12.51 16.69
N LEU A 368 -5.48 12.92 16.59
CA LEU A 368 -6.63 12.04 16.66
C LEU A 368 -7.47 12.19 15.40
N SER A 369 -7.68 11.08 14.71
CA SER A 369 -8.65 10.99 13.62
C SER A 369 -9.69 9.93 13.96
N ILE A 370 -10.96 10.32 13.95
CA ILE A 370 -12.10 9.42 14.06
C ILE A 370 -13.00 9.71 12.87
N GLY A 371 -13.41 8.68 12.13
CA GLY A 371 -14.35 8.88 11.05
C GLY A 371 -15.23 7.68 10.76
N GLU A 372 -16.47 7.96 10.40
CA GLU A 372 -17.50 6.94 10.18
C GLU A 372 -17.68 6.01 11.40
N CYS A 373 -17.39 6.49 12.60
CA CYS A 373 -17.56 5.74 13.85
C CYS A 373 -18.87 6.08 14.56
N GLY A 374 -19.60 7.10 14.08
CA GLY A 374 -20.88 7.55 14.61
C GLY A 374 -20.77 8.31 15.94
N THR A 375 -19.68 9.04 16.09
CA THR A 375 -19.41 10.01 17.14
C THR A 375 -20.49 11.08 17.20
N THR A 376 -20.91 11.42 18.42
CA THR A 376 -21.92 12.44 18.70
C THR A 376 -21.32 13.61 19.49
N ASP A 377 -22.13 14.64 19.75
CA ASP A 377 -21.75 15.75 20.64
C ASP A 377 -21.31 15.26 22.04
N ALA A 378 -21.86 14.15 22.52
CA ALA A 378 -21.46 13.56 23.80
C ALA A 378 -20.02 13.01 23.75
N GLY A 379 -19.64 12.36 22.66
CA GLY A 379 -18.26 11.96 22.39
C GLY A 379 -17.34 13.16 22.20
N ALA A 380 -17.76 14.16 21.42
CA ALA A 380 -16.99 15.38 21.21
C ALA A 380 -16.71 16.14 22.52
N LYS A 381 -17.64 16.13 23.48
CA LYS A 381 -17.43 16.71 24.80
C LYS A 381 -16.32 16.00 25.59
N LEU A 382 -16.12 14.70 25.40
CA LEU A 382 -15.03 13.97 26.04
C LEU A 382 -13.65 14.40 25.52
N LEU A 383 -13.58 14.99 24.31
CA LEU A 383 -12.33 15.49 23.75
C LEU A 383 -11.69 16.60 24.58
N GLU A 384 -12.46 17.29 25.44
CA GLU A 384 -11.95 18.29 26.39
C GLU A 384 -10.88 17.71 27.34
N GLN A 385 -10.83 16.38 27.49
CA GLN A 385 -9.80 15.68 28.28
C GLN A 385 -8.46 15.50 27.54
N PHE A 386 -8.36 15.96 26.29
CA PHE A 386 -7.12 15.93 25.50
C PHE A 386 -6.63 17.35 25.15
N PRO A 387 -6.35 18.22 26.14
CA PRO A 387 -5.90 19.59 25.90
C PRO A 387 -4.56 19.66 25.14
N GLN A 388 -3.84 18.55 25.02
CA GLN A 388 -2.58 18.41 24.30
C GLN A 388 -2.72 18.20 22.78
N LEU A 389 -3.92 17.93 22.25
CA LEU A 389 -4.10 17.67 20.82
C LEU A 389 -3.70 18.86 19.96
N THR A 390 -2.96 18.58 18.89
CA THR A 390 -2.55 19.54 17.85
C THR A 390 -3.25 19.28 16.53
N SER A 391 -3.75 18.06 16.29
CA SER A 391 -4.53 17.72 15.11
C SER A 391 -5.77 16.91 15.50
N LEU A 392 -6.94 17.36 15.04
CA LEU A 392 -8.21 16.66 15.23
C LEU A 392 -8.96 16.53 13.90
N SER A 393 -9.39 15.31 13.59
CA SER A 393 -10.22 14.99 12.44
C SER A 393 -11.43 14.20 12.91
N LEU A 394 -12.63 14.74 12.71
CA LEU A 394 -13.91 14.05 12.99
C LEU A 394 -14.74 13.95 11.71
N ARG A 395 -14.14 13.41 10.65
CA ARG A 395 -14.77 13.36 9.33
C ARG A 395 -15.87 12.30 9.28
N GLN A 396 -16.88 12.49 8.44
CA GLN A 396 -18.01 11.56 8.29
C GLN A 396 -18.82 11.33 9.58
N GLU A 397 -18.73 12.23 10.55
CA GLU A 397 -19.50 12.15 11.78
C GLU A 397 -20.81 12.93 11.66
N ALA A 398 -21.83 12.27 11.12
CA ALA A 398 -23.13 12.85 10.77
C ALA A 398 -23.91 13.46 11.95
N LYS A 399 -23.57 13.10 13.20
CA LYS A 399 -24.31 13.47 14.40
C LYS A 399 -23.68 14.64 15.18
N LEU A 400 -22.68 15.31 14.60
CA LEU A 400 -22.08 16.49 15.21
C LEU A 400 -22.89 17.75 14.91
N THR A 401 -23.09 18.55 15.96
CA THR A 401 -23.79 19.85 15.91
C THR A 401 -22.93 20.96 16.51
N ASP A 402 -23.50 22.15 16.66
CA ASP A 402 -22.85 23.29 17.33
C ASP A 402 -22.33 22.97 18.74
N GLU A 403 -22.91 22.00 19.46
CA GLU A 403 -22.44 21.59 20.78
C GLU A 403 -21.08 20.87 20.72
N ALA A 404 -20.81 20.11 19.65
CA ALA A 404 -19.47 19.58 19.40
C ALA A 404 -18.47 20.72 19.15
N LEU A 405 -18.83 21.74 18.37
CA LEU A 405 -17.97 22.89 18.11
C LEU A 405 -17.62 23.67 19.38
N ARG A 406 -18.57 23.80 20.31
CA ARG A 406 -18.33 24.38 21.64
C ARG A 406 -17.27 23.62 22.43
N SER A 407 -17.28 22.29 22.35
CA SER A 407 -16.31 21.44 23.03
C SER A 407 -14.94 21.51 22.35
N ILE A 408 -14.91 21.41 21.01
CA ILE A 408 -13.69 21.49 20.20
C ILE A 408 -13.00 22.85 20.35
N GLY A 409 -13.77 23.95 20.47
CA GLY A 409 -13.26 25.30 20.69
C GLY A 409 -12.41 25.48 21.96
N LYS A 410 -12.47 24.53 22.91
CA LYS A 410 -11.63 24.52 24.12
C LYS A 410 -10.24 23.92 23.89
N LEU A 411 -10.01 23.24 22.77
CA LEU A 411 -8.74 22.59 22.42
C LEU A 411 -7.75 23.60 21.82
N THR A 412 -7.35 24.57 22.63
CA THR A 412 -6.57 25.76 22.22
C THR A 412 -5.21 25.47 21.58
N ARG A 413 -4.71 24.23 21.68
CA ARG A 413 -3.46 23.78 21.03
C ARG A 413 -3.65 23.23 19.61
N LEU A 414 -4.89 23.13 19.12
CA LEU A 414 -5.15 22.65 17.78
C LEU A 414 -4.51 23.56 16.72
N GLU A 415 -3.71 22.94 15.87
CA GLU A 415 -3.11 23.51 14.66
C GLU A 415 -3.83 23.05 13.39
N SER A 416 -4.53 21.91 13.46
CA SER A 416 -5.27 21.32 12.35
C SER A 416 -6.62 20.80 12.83
N LEU A 417 -7.69 21.16 12.13
CA LEU A 417 -9.06 20.71 12.40
C LEU A 417 -9.75 20.34 11.08
N ALA A 418 -10.25 19.11 10.99
CA ALA A 418 -11.02 18.63 9.84
C ALA A 418 -12.41 18.14 10.27
N LEU A 419 -13.45 18.81 9.76
CA LEU A 419 -14.86 18.53 10.03
C LEU A 419 -15.63 18.52 8.70
N ASP A 420 -15.47 17.47 7.89
CA ASP A 420 -16.20 17.28 6.64
C ASP A 420 -16.99 15.97 6.62
N SER A 421 -18.19 16.02 6.03
CA SER A 421 -19.01 14.85 5.69
C SER A 421 -19.14 14.75 4.17
N TYR A 422 -18.79 13.59 3.59
CA TYR A 422 -18.95 13.33 2.16
C TYR A 422 -20.35 12.80 1.91
N VAL A 423 -21.07 13.49 1.04
CA VAL A 423 -22.39 13.09 0.56
C VAL A 423 -22.18 12.24 -0.68
N ALA A 424 -21.93 10.95 -0.50
CA ALA A 424 -21.97 9.99 -1.62
C ALA A 424 -23.28 9.19 -1.65
N THR A 425 -23.98 9.08 -0.51
CA THR A 425 -25.25 8.35 -0.40
C THR A 425 -26.17 9.03 0.61
N GLU A 426 -27.49 8.99 0.40
CA GLU A 426 -28.52 9.49 1.34
C GLU A 426 -28.51 8.80 2.72
N ARG A 427 -27.61 7.83 2.93
CA ARG A 427 -27.51 6.98 4.11
C ARG A 427 -26.91 7.69 5.33
N PHE A 428 -26.08 8.71 5.13
CA PHE A 428 -25.38 9.41 6.21
C PHE A 428 -25.80 10.88 6.24
N GLY A 429 -26.27 11.35 7.39
CA GLY A 429 -26.67 12.74 7.60
C GLY A 429 -25.49 13.70 7.41
N ARG A 430 -25.79 14.99 7.21
CA ARG A 430 -24.77 16.05 7.20
C ARG A 430 -24.55 16.56 8.61
N MET A 431 -23.29 16.92 8.92
CA MET A 431 -23.00 17.74 10.10
C MET A 431 -23.86 19.00 10.06
N GLN A 432 -24.43 19.36 11.21
CA GLN A 432 -25.34 20.49 11.33
C GLN A 432 -24.65 21.61 12.10
N PHE A 433 -23.81 22.37 11.39
CA PHE A 433 -23.13 23.53 11.96
C PHE A 433 -23.80 24.83 11.50
N SER A 434 -24.17 25.68 12.45
CA SER A 434 -24.63 27.03 12.18
C SER A 434 -23.45 28.01 12.14
N ALA A 435 -23.70 29.21 11.62
CA ALA A 435 -22.71 30.29 11.68
C ALA A 435 -22.39 30.70 13.14
N GLU A 436 -23.32 30.51 14.07
CA GLU A 436 -23.10 30.76 15.49
C GLU A 436 -22.23 29.66 16.12
N GLY A 437 -22.47 28.40 15.75
CA GLY A 437 -21.64 27.28 16.19
C GLY A 437 -20.18 27.41 15.76
N VAL A 438 -19.94 27.83 14.52
CA VAL A 438 -18.56 28.04 14.01
C VAL A 438 -17.80 29.09 14.82
N ARG A 439 -18.48 30.10 15.38
CA ARG A 439 -17.83 31.11 16.24
C ARG A 439 -17.24 30.52 17.52
N HIS A 440 -17.67 29.33 17.95
CA HIS A 440 -17.01 28.64 19.05
C HIS A 440 -15.55 28.26 18.74
N LEU A 441 -15.17 28.21 17.46
CA LEU A 441 -13.81 27.94 17.02
C LEU A 441 -12.93 29.20 16.93
N ASP A 442 -13.49 30.41 17.11
CA ASP A 442 -12.75 31.68 17.00
C ASP A 442 -11.58 31.76 17.99
N GLY A 443 -11.66 31.03 19.11
CA GLY A 443 -10.60 30.94 20.13
C GLY A 443 -9.40 30.06 19.75
N LEU A 444 -9.49 29.31 18.64
CA LEU A 444 -8.43 28.40 18.18
C LEU A 444 -7.42 29.13 17.28
N THR A 445 -6.65 30.04 17.88
CA THR A 445 -5.74 30.95 17.17
C THR A 445 -4.56 30.27 16.45
N ASN A 446 -4.29 29.00 16.76
CA ASN A 446 -3.18 28.23 16.19
C ASN A 446 -3.57 27.46 14.91
N LEU A 447 -4.85 27.45 14.53
CA LEU A 447 -5.31 26.73 13.34
C LEU A 447 -4.64 27.27 12.07
N ARG A 448 -3.94 26.39 11.37
CA ARG A 448 -3.32 26.67 10.08
C ARG A 448 -4.36 26.44 8.98
N THR A 449 -4.60 27.46 8.18
CA THR A 449 -5.54 27.44 7.03
C THR A 449 -5.01 26.64 5.84
#